data_AF-A0A392SL02-F1
#
_entry.id   AF-A0A392SL02-F1
#
_cell.length_a   1.000
_cell.length_b   1.000
_cell.length_c   1.000
_cell.angle_alpha   90.00
_cell.angle_beta   90.00
_cell.angle_gamma   90.00
#
_symmetry.space_group_name_H-M   'P 1'
#
loop_
_entity.id
_entity.type
_entity.pdbx_description
1 polymer ?
#
loop_
_entity_poly.entity_id
_entity_poly.type
_entity_poly.pdbx_seq_one_letter_code
_entity_poly.pdbx_strand_id
1 'polypeptide(L)'
;MFTDISSSEDWEVRIPGASRRICTSWGWGTIPMYQIAFKELGYRMPFTDLETTVFRHLRVCPSQLHPNSLGFLRAFEMTAAYLK
;
A
#
# COMPACT_ATOMS: atom_id res chain seq x y z
N MET A 1 9.36 13.64 -9.40
CA MET A 1 8.12 14.44 -9.28
C MET A 1 7.07 13.50 -8.73
N PHE A 2 6.74 13.61 -7.44
CA PHE A 2 5.81 12.69 -6.77
C PHE A 2 4.39 13.14 -7.10
N THR A 3 3.59 12.24 -7.65
CA THR A 3 2.19 12.51 -7.98
C THR A 3 1.36 12.58 -6.71
N ASP A 4 0.63 13.68 -6.55
CA ASP A 4 -0.44 13.80 -5.57
C ASP A 4 -1.42 12.62 -5.73
N ILE A 5 -1.96 12.14 -4.61
CA ILE A 5 -3.00 11.10 -4.65
C ILE A 5 -4.14 11.74 -5.42
N SER A 6 -4.32 11.27 -6.66
CA SER A 6 -5.28 11.71 -7.66
C SER A 6 -6.64 12.03 -7.03
N SER A 7 -7.30 13.06 -7.58
CA SER A 7 -8.62 13.52 -7.17
C SER A 7 -9.64 12.38 -7.26
N SER A 8 -9.90 11.72 -6.12
CA SER A 8 -11.11 10.98 -5.72
C SER A 8 -11.72 9.91 -6.64
N GLU A 9 -11.32 9.76 -7.91
CA GLU A 9 -11.95 8.82 -8.85
C GLU A 9 -11.31 7.43 -8.81
N ASP A 10 -10.02 7.35 -8.42
CA ASP A 10 -9.24 6.10 -8.46
C ASP A 10 -9.34 5.26 -7.18
N TRP A 11 -9.96 5.79 -6.11
CA TRP A 11 -10.08 5.09 -4.83
C TRP A 11 -11.33 5.50 -4.05
N GLU A 12 -11.83 4.58 -3.22
CA GLU A 12 -12.96 4.82 -2.32
C GLU A 12 -12.66 4.25 -0.93
N VAL A 13 -13.16 4.91 0.13
CA VAL A 13 -13.13 4.31 1.47
C VAL A 13 -14.28 3.32 1.58
N ARG A 14 -13.96 2.05 1.85
CA ARG A 14 -14.96 1.04 2.20
C ARG A 14 -14.74 0.51 3.59
N ILE A 15 -15.80 0.53 4.40
CA ILE A 15 -15.83 -0.16 5.68
C ILE A 15 -16.27 -1.60 5.41
N PRO A 16 -15.39 -2.61 5.56
CA PRO A 16 -15.78 -3.99 5.35
C PRO A 16 -16.84 -4.39 6.39
N GLY A 17 -17.92 -5.04 5.93
CA GLY A 17 -18.87 -5.68 6.84
C GLY A 17 -18.22 -6.80 7.65
N ALA A 18 -18.91 -7.31 8.68
CA ALA A 18 -18.34 -8.26 9.65
C ALA A 18 -17.73 -9.53 9.04
N SER A 19 -18.14 -9.93 7.84
CA SER A 19 -17.62 -11.08 7.10
C SER A 19 -16.45 -10.75 6.15
N ARG A 20 -16.23 -9.48 5.81
CA ARG A 20 -15.15 -9.06 4.91
C ARG A 20 -13.87 -8.78 5.69
N ARG A 21 -12.73 -9.05 5.06
CA ARG A 21 -11.39 -8.80 5.61
C ARG A 21 -10.59 -8.01 4.58
N ILE A 22 -9.53 -7.36 5.01
CA ILE A 22 -8.66 -6.64 4.07
C ILE A 22 -8.01 -7.57 3.03
N CYS A 23 -7.88 -8.87 3.34
CA CYS A 23 -7.34 -9.88 2.44
C CYS A 23 -8.41 -10.61 1.59
N THR A 24 -9.70 -10.26 1.70
CA THR A 24 -10.70 -10.87 0.80
C THR A 24 -10.55 -10.34 -0.61
N SER A 25 -10.88 -11.14 -1.62
CA SER A 25 -10.96 -10.67 -3.00
C SER A 25 -12.03 -9.59 -3.14
N TRP A 26 -11.67 -8.46 -3.74
CA TRP A 26 -12.62 -7.42 -4.14
C TRP A 26 -12.81 -7.46 -5.66
N GLY A 27 -14.01 -7.10 -6.12
CA GLY A 27 -14.34 -7.14 -7.54
C GLY A 27 -13.57 -6.10 -8.36
N TRP A 28 -13.62 -6.25 -9.69
CA TRP A 28 -13.33 -5.17 -10.65
C TRP A 28 -11.87 -4.72 -10.65
N GLY A 29 -10.93 -5.62 -10.32
CA GLY A 29 -9.50 -5.30 -10.29
C GLY A 29 -9.09 -4.39 -9.14
N THR A 30 -9.95 -4.21 -8.13
CA THR A 30 -9.63 -3.39 -6.97
C THR A 30 -8.74 -4.15 -5.97
N ILE A 31 -7.77 -3.45 -5.41
CA ILE A 31 -6.90 -3.96 -4.35
C ILE A 31 -7.28 -3.21 -3.06
N PRO A 32 -7.83 -3.88 -2.04
CA PRO A 32 -8.06 -3.24 -0.75
C PRO A 32 -6.73 -2.83 -0.15
N MET A 33 -6.68 -1.70 0.56
CA MET A 33 -5.49 -1.23 1.26
C MET A 33 -5.84 -0.48 2.53
N TYR A 34 -4.89 -0.45 3.48
CA TYR A 34 -5.03 0.35 4.67
C TYR A 34 -4.98 1.83 4.32
N GLN A 35 -5.97 2.60 4.75
CA GLN A 35 -6.00 4.05 4.52
C GLN A 35 -4.73 4.74 5.05
N ILE A 36 -4.16 4.25 6.16
CA ILE A 36 -2.94 4.77 6.78
C ILE A 36 -1.71 4.65 5.85
N ALA A 37 -1.69 3.67 4.94
CA ALA A 37 -0.58 3.48 4.00
C ALA A 37 -0.39 4.71 3.10
N PHE A 38 -1.50 5.27 2.61
CA PHE A 38 -1.46 6.44 1.75
C PHE A 38 -1.42 7.75 2.53
N LYS A 39 -2.23 7.86 3.60
CA LYS A 39 -2.36 9.11 4.36
C LYS A 39 -1.15 9.44 5.22
N GLU A 40 -0.66 8.47 5.98
CA GLU A 40 0.37 8.71 7.00
C GLU A 40 1.74 8.16 6.55
N LEU A 41 1.77 6.98 5.93
CA LEU A 41 3.02 6.35 5.51
C LEU A 41 3.52 6.87 4.14
N GLY A 42 2.70 7.61 3.40
CA GLY A 42 3.10 8.25 2.16
C GLY A 42 3.36 7.31 0.98
N TYR A 43 2.82 6.09 1.00
CA TYR A 43 2.79 5.22 -0.17
C TYR A 43 2.07 5.90 -1.33
N ARG A 44 2.45 5.56 -2.57
CA ARG A 44 1.82 6.04 -3.80
C ARG A 44 1.69 4.89 -4.80
N MET A 45 0.75 5.03 -5.73
CA MET A 45 0.57 4.10 -6.84
C MET A 45 1.10 4.70 -8.15
N PRO A 46 1.72 3.89 -9.04
CA PRO A 46 2.12 2.51 -8.80
C PRO A 46 3.19 2.42 -7.70
N PHE A 47 3.24 1.29 -6.99
CA PHE A 47 4.29 1.02 -5.99
C PHE A 47 5.68 1.07 -6.63
N THR A 48 6.70 1.37 -5.83
CA THR A 48 8.09 1.41 -6.31
C THR A 48 8.61 0.01 -6.66
N ASP A 49 9.74 -0.06 -7.37
CA ASP A 49 10.39 -1.34 -7.70
C ASP A 49 10.79 -2.12 -6.44
N LEU A 50 11.25 -1.41 -5.40
CA LEU A 50 11.61 -2.01 -4.12
C LEU A 50 10.37 -2.59 -3.42
N GLU A 51 9.32 -1.77 -3.28
CA GLU A 51 8.06 -2.20 -2.66
C GLU A 51 7.48 -3.42 -3.37
N THR A 52 7.41 -3.36 -4.71
CA THR A 52 6.94 -4.45 -5.56
C THR A 52 7.79 -5.70 -5.39
N THR A 53 9.12 -5.56 -5.33
CA THR A 53 10.05 -6.69 -5.12
C THR A 53 9.83 -7.34 -3.75
N VAL A 54 9.64 -6.55 -2.69
CA VAL A 54 9.38 -7.07 -1.35
C VAL A 54 8.05 -7.82 -1.29
N PHE A 55 6.97 -7.26 -1.84
CA PHE A 55 5.67 -7.93 -1.90
C PHE A 55 5.76 -9.27 -2.67
N ARG A 56 6.46 -9.29 -3.80
CA ARG A 56 6.69 -10.51 -4.59
C ARG A 56 7.54 -11.54 -3.85
N HIS A 57 8.60 -11.10 -3.16
CA HIS A 57 9.48 -11.97 -2.40
C HIS A 57 8.71 -12.67 -1.26
N LEU A 58 7.90 -11.90 -0.53
CA LEU A 58 7.06 -12.41 0.56
C LEU A 58 5.82 -13.18 0.06
N ARG A 59 5.51 -13.10 -1.23
CA ARG A 59 4.29 -13.67 -1.86
C ARG A 59 3.00 -13.18 -1.20
N VAL A 60 2.96 -11.89 -0.87
CA VAL A 60 1.80 -11.24 -0.24
C VAL A 60 1.29 -10.09 -1.11
N CYS A 61 -0.03 -9.88 -1.08
CA CYS A 61 -0.61 -8.63 -1.56
C CYS A 61 -0.24 -7.48 -0.60
N PRO A 62 -0.14 -6.23 -1.09
CA PRO A 62 0.20 -5.07 -0.25
C PRO A 62 -0.67 -4.94 1.02
N SER A 63 -1.95 -5.30 0.95
CA SER A 63 -2.88 -5.27 2.10
C SER A 63 -2.73 -6.40 3.10
N GLN A 64 -2.05 -7.48 2.75
CA GLN A 64 -1.77 -8.55 3.70
C GLN A 64 -0.59 -8.19 4.61
N LEU A 65 0.22 -7.19 4.24
CA LEU A 65 1.30 -6.72 5.08
C LEU A 65 0.74 -5.80 6.18
N HIS A 66 1.08 -6.08 7.44
CA HIS A 66 0.63 -5.27 8.58
C HIS A 66 1.09 -3.81 8.43
N PRO A 67 0.29 -2.80 8.86
CA PRO A 67 0.66 -1.39 8.76
C PRO A 67 2.05 -1.05 9.33
N ASN A 68 2.44 -1.66 10.45
CA ASN A 68 3.80 -1.47 11.00
C ASN A 68 4.89 -1.95 10.04
N SER A 69 4.68 -3.09 9.38
CA SER A 69 5.63 -3.64 8.40
C SER A 69 5.69 -2.80 7.13
N LEU A 70 4.57 -2.21 6.70
CA LEU A 70 4.57 -1.17 5.65
C LEU A 70 5.37 0.05 6.08
N GLY A 71 5.23 0.50 7.33
CA GLY A 71 6.02 1.60 7.88
C GLY A 71 7.53 1.31 7.84
N PHE A 72 7.94 0.09 8.22
CA PHE A 72 9.34 -0.32 8.15
C PHE A 72 9.87 -0.36 6.70
N LEU A 73 9.10 -0.91 5.77
CA LEU A 73 9.48 -0.95 4.35
C LEU A 73 9.68 0.47 3.82
N ARG A 74 8.76 1.39 4.13
CA ARG A 74 8.88 2.79 3.73
C ARG A 74 10.10 3.48 4.34
N ALA A 75 10.31 3.32 5.64
CA ALA A 75 11.46 3.91 6.34
C ALA A 75 12.78 3.40 5.73
N PHE A 76 12.88 2.09 5.47
CA PHE A 76 14.04 1.49 4.83
C PHE A 76 14.31 2.10 3.45
N GLU A 77 13.28 2.24 2.61
CA GLU A 77 13.43 2.86 1.28
C GLU A 77 13.95 4.29 1.38
N MET A 78 13.38 5.10 2.29
CA MET A 78 13.81 6.49 2.50
C MET A 78 15.24 6.59 3.01
N THR A 79 15.62 5.76 3.99
CA THR A 79 17.00 5.71 4.49
C THR A 79 17.98 5.30 3.39
N ALA A 80 17.63 4.28 2.59
CA ALA A 80 18.46 3.84 1.48
C ALA A 80 18.59 4.91 0.38
N ALA A 81 17.56 5.73 0.16
CA ALA A 81 17.64 6.86 -0.77
C ALA A 81 18.50 8.01 -0.23
N TYR A 82 18.48 8.26 1.08
CA TYR A 82 19.30 9.29 1.73
C TYR A 82 20.80 8.94 1.78
N LEU A 83 21.13 7.66 1.94
CA LEU A 83 22.51 7.18 2.04
C LEU A 83 23.20 6.94 0.68
N LYS A 84 22.49 7.18 -0.43
CA LYS A 84 23.06 7.17 -1.79
C LYS A 84 23.76 8.48 -2.10
#